data_AF-A0A3N7ZJT0-F1
#
_entry.id   AF-A0A3N7ZJT0-F1
#
_cell.length_a   1.000
_cell.length_b   1.000
_cell.length_c   1.000
_cell.angle_alpha   90.00
_cell.angle_beta   90.00
_cell.angle_gamma   90.00
#
_symmetry.space_group_name_H-M   'P 1'
#
loop_
_entity.id
_entity.type
_entity.pdbx_description
1 polymer ?
#
loop_
_entity_poly.entity_id
_entity_poly.type
_entity_poly.pdbx_seq_one_letter_code
_entity_poly.pdbx_strand_id
1 'polypeptide(L)' 'MGSLHVHVEVLFDNPGLAVVRTSTVSQKSPVSMLVRLDQVLVVLSMLGVLPVPEDTAHRSTGKCSKKRGAQ' A
#
# COMPACT_ATOMS: atom_id res chain seq x y z
N MET A 1 -2.12 -21.34 -8.92
CA MET A 1 -2.23 -19.88 -8.70
C MET A 1 -1.70 -19.61 -7.30
N GLY A 2 -0.72 -18.71 -7.12
CA GLY A 2 -0.16 -18.41 -5.79
C GLY A 2 -1.07 -17.50 -4.98
N SER A 3 -1.18 -17.72 -3.67
CA SER A 3 -1.97 -16.88 -2.76
C SER A 3 -1.15 -15.71 -2.23
N LEU A 4 -1.72 -14.50 -2.24
CA LEU A 4 -1.15 -13.33 -1.56
C LEU A 4 -1.53 -13.39 -0.08
N HIS A 5 -0.54 -13.57 0.78
CA HIS A 5 -0.69 -13.48 2.23
C HIS A 5 -0.45 -12.04 2.67
N VAL A 6 -1.43 -11.45 3.37
CA VAL A 6 -1.34 -10.09 3.90
C VAL A 6 -1.53 -10.12 5.41
N HIS A 7 -0.58 -9.52 6.13
CA HIS A 7 -0.63 -9.35 7.57
C HIS A 7 -0.60 -7.86 7.89
N VAL A 8 -1.56 -7.38 8.66
CA VAL A 8 -1.66 -5.99 9.09
C VAL A 8 -1.43 -5.93 10.60
N GLU A 9 -0.45 -5.14 11.01
CA GLU A 9 -0.09 -4.95 12.42
C GLU A 9 -0.19 -3.47 12.76
N VAL A 10 -1.04 -3.09 13.71
CA VAL A 10 -1.12 -1.70 14.19
C VAL A 10 0.02 -1.46 15.17
N LEU A 11 0.86 -0.45 14.90
CA LEU A 11 1.98 -0.11 15.76
C LEU A 11 1.60 0.96 16.80
N PHE A 12 0.83 1.95 16.36
CA PHE A 12 0.41 3.08 17.19
C PHE A 12 -1.01 3.45 16.84
N ASP A 13 -1.85 3.61 17.86
CA ASP A 13 -3.20 4.15 17.67
C ASP A 13 -3.18 5.66 17.42
N ASN A 14 -2.18 6.37 17.96
CA ASN A 14 -1.99 7.80 17.76
C ASN A 14 -0.49 8.19 17.81
N PRO A 15 0.12 8.67 16.71
CA PRO A 15 -0.46 8.83 15.38
C PRO A 15 -0.79 7.46 14.77
N GLY A 16 -1.98 7.32 14.18
CA GLY A 16 -2.48 6.05 13.66
C GLY A 16 -1.58 5.45 12.57
N LEU A 17 -0.77 4.45 12.94
CA LEU A 17 0.22 3.82 12.08
C LEU A 17 0.09 2.30 12.13
N ALA A 18 0.15 1.66 10.97
CA ALA A 18 0.13 0.23 10.80
C ALA A 18 1.19 -0.22 9.79
N VAL A 19 1.70 -1.43 9.96
CA VAL A 19 2.57 -2.10 9.01
C VAL A 19 1.77 -3.16 8.26
N VAL A 20 1.76 -3.05 6.94
CA VAL A 20 1.20 -4.06 6.03
C VAL A 20 2.35 -4.89 5.48
N ARG A 21 2.35 -6.19 5.79
CA ARG A 21 3.32 -7.16 5.26
C ARG A 21 2.64 -8.01 4.21
N THR A 22 3.21 -8.07 3.00
CA THR A 22 2.67 -8.85 1.88
C THR A 22 3.69 -9.88 1.41
N SER A 23 3.24 -11.12 1.17
CA SER A 23 4.07 -12.14 0.54
C SER A 23 3.24 -13.09 -0.33
N THR A 24 3.77 -13.45 -1.49
CA THR A 24 3.19 -14.48 -2.37
C THR A 24 3.72 -15.89 -2.07
N VAL A 25 4.70 -16.01 -1.16
CA VAL A 25 5.34 -17.27 -0.76
C VAL A 25 5.68 -17.20 0.74
N SER A 26 5.13 -18.11 1.55
CA SER A 26 5.30 -18.10 3.02
C SER A 26 6.75 -18.08 3.53
N GLN A 27 7.73 -18.43 2.69
CA GLN A 27 9.16 -18.50 3.05
C GLN A 27 10.04 -17.38 2.47
N LYS A 28 9.47 -16.40 1.76
CA LYS A 28 10.25 -15.27 1.19
C LYS A 28 10.06 -14.00 2.02
N SER A 29 11.09 -13.16 2.09
CA SER A 29 11.06 -11.89 2.82
C SER A 29 9.83 -11.07 2.40
N PRO A 30 8.87 -10.82 3.32
CA PRO A 30 7.66 -10.08 2.99
C PRO A 30 8.02 -8.62 2.69
N VAL A 31 7.37 -8.05 1.67
CA VAL A 31 7.43 -6.60 1.46
C VAL A 31 6.64 -5.96 2.60
N SER A 32 7.30 -5.11 3.37
CA SER A 32 6.70 -4.40 4.50
C SER A 32 6.49 -2.94 4.13
N MET A 33 5.28 -2.44 4.35
CA MET A 33 4.91 -1.04 4.09
C MET A 33 4.38 -0.43 5.38
N LEU A 34 4.94 0.72 5.77
CA LEU A 34 4.37 1.54 6.85
C LEU A 34 3.27 2.43 6.26
N VAL A 35 2.07 2.31 6.79
CA VAL A 35 0.87 2.97 6.28
C VAL A 35 0.15 3.64 7.44
N ARG A 36 -0.48 4.78 7.18
CA ARG A 36 -1.39 5.37 8.16
C ARG A 36 -2.65 4.52 8.30
N LEU A 37 -3.20 4.41 9.49
CA LEU A 37 -4.42 3.63 9.77
C LEU A 37 -5.59 4.02 8.84
N ASP A 38 -5.77 5.30 8.55
CA ASP A 38 -6.80 5.81 7.63
C ASP A 38 -6.60 5.41 6.15
N GLN A 39 -5.40 4.95 5.79
CA GLN A 39 -5.02 4.57 4.42
C GLN A 39 -4.92 3.05 4.22
N VAL A 40 -5.03 2.24 5.29
CA VAL A 40 -4.86 0.78 5.21
C VAL A 40 -5.87 0.15 4.23
N LEU A 41 -7.14 0.54 4.28
CA LEU A 41 -8.17 0.00 3.40
C LEU A 41 -7.90 0.28 1.91
N VAL A 42 -7.38 1.47 1.60
CA VAL A 42 -7.00 1.85 0.23
C VAL A 42 -5.83 0.98 -0.24
N VAL A 43 -4.83 0.74 0.61
CA VAL A 43 -3.69 -0.14 0.29
C VAL A 43 -4.14 -1.58 0.06
N LEU A 44 -5.01 -2.13 0.92
CA LEU A 44 -5.56 -3.48 0.74
C LEU A 44 -6.37 -3.62 -0.55
N SER A 45 -7.08 -2.55 -0.94
CA SER A 45 -7.80 -2.50 -2.20
C SER A 45 -6.87 -2.48 -3.42
N MET A 46 -5.80 -1.67 -3.38
CA MET A 46 -4.78 -1.63 -4.44
C MET A 46 -4.00 -2.94 -4.58
N LEU A 47 -3.85 -3.69 -3.49
CA LEU A 47 -3.27 -5.04 -3.50
C LEU A 47 -4.22 -6.11 -4.04
N GLY A 48 -5.47 -5.74 -4.38
CA GLY A 48 -6.50 -6.67 -4.85
C GLY A 48 -7.02 -7.61 -3.75
N VAL A 49 -6.81 -7.28 -2.48
CA VAL A 49 -7.28 -8.07 -1.33
C VAL A 49 -8.72 -7.72 -0.96
N LEU A 50 -9.07 -6.43 -1.07
CA LEU A 50 -10.42 -5.93 -0.83
C LEU A 50 -11.00 -5.38 -2.14
N PRO A 51 -12.33 -5.44 -2.32
CA PRO A 51 -12.99 -4.73 -3.41
C PRO A 51 -12.65 -3.24 -3.31
N VAL A 52 -12.29 -2.62 -4.43
CA VAL A 52 -11.94 -1.22 -4.48
C VAL A 52 -13.16 -0.39 -4.04
N PRO A 53 -13.06 0.44 -2.98
CA PRO A 53 -14.13 1.35 -2.64
C PRO A 53 -14.35 2.29 -3.82
N GLU A 54 -15.59 2.31 -4.34
CA GLU A 54 -16.00 3.02 -5.56
C GLU A 54 -15.64 4.52 -5.56
N ASP A 55 -15.36 5.09 -4.39
CA ASP A 55 -14.96 6.49 -4.20
C ASP A 55 -13.48 6.80 -4.52
N THR A 56 -12.66 5.81 -4.88
CA THR A 56 -11.24 6.07 -5.24
C THR A 56 -11.04 6.45 -6.71
N ALA A 57 -12.13 6.63 -7.46
CA ALA A 57 -12.06 7.20 -8.79
C ALA A 57 -11.59 8.66 -8.74
N HIS A 58 -10.29 8.82 -9.01
CA HIS A 58 -9.77 9.90 -9.85
C HIS A 58 -9.33 11.21 -9.17
N ARG A 59 -8.19 11.19 -8.45
CA ARG A 59 -7.23 12.32 -8.50
C ARG A 59 -5.78 11.86 -8.34
N SER A 60 -5.11 11.59 -9.44
CA SER A 60 -3.63 11.61 -9.49
C SER A 60 -3.10 12.02 -10.88
N THR A 61 -3.36 13.26 -11.29
CA THR A 61 -2.52 13.89 -12.34
C THR A 61 -1.32 14.57 -11.70
N GLY A 62 -0.38 13.78 -11.19
CA GLY A 62 0.97 14.24 -10.89
C GLY A 62 1.82 14.14 -12.14
N LYS A 63 1.95 15.22 -12.94
CA LYS A 63 2.94 15.30 -14.01
C LYS A 63 4.34 15.30 -13.38
N CYS A 64 5.03 14.16 -13.41
CA CYS A 64 6.47 14.12 -13.15
C CYS A 64 7.20 14.65 -14.39
N SER A 65 7.48 15.95 -14.42
CA SER A 65 8.39 16.53 -15.41
C SER A 65 9.83 16.15 -15.04
N LYS A 66 10.44 15.23 -15.82
CA LYS A 66 11.87 14.93 -15.74
C LYS A 66 12.68 16.23 -15.91
N LYS A 67 13.44 16.61 -14.88
CA LYS A 67 14.57 17.53 -15.02
C LYS A 67 15.55 16.95 -16.05
N ARG A 68 15.86 17.69 -17.12
CA ARG A 68 17.20 17.65 -17.72
C ARG A 68 17.90 18.93 -17.27
N GLY A 69 18.81 18.81 -16.31
CA GLY A 69 19.89 19.78 -16.19
C GLY A 69 20.80 19.57 -17.39
N ALA A 70 20.95 20.60 -18.21
CA ALA A 70 22.12 20.78 -19.04
C ALA A 70 22.97 21.86 -18.37
N GLN A 71 24.27 21.63 -18.42
CA GLN A 71 25.37 22.36 -17.79
C GLN A 71 25.30 23.88 -18.00
#